data_AF-A0A800F4T9-F1
#
_entry.id   AF-A0A800F4T9-F1
#
_cell.length_a   1.000
_cell.length_b   1.000
_cell.length_c   1.000
_cell.angle_alpha   90.00
_cell.angle_beta   90.00
_cell.angle_gamma   90.00
#
_symmetry.space_group_name_H-M   'P 1'
#
loop_
_entity.id
_entity.type
_entity.pdbx_description
1 polymer ?
#
loop_
_entity_poly.entity_id
_entity_poly.type
_entity_poly.pdbx_seq_one_letter_code
_entity_poly.pdbx_strand_id
1 'polypeptide(L)'
;MLFAKRLRDGVRSGEITCSIRIWQRPRVTVGKEYSMPPGHIVVDSLMGIGLSDVTPELARRSGFMGVVDFLKVAKHGAGERVFFVEFQYVAET
;
A
#
# COMPACT_ATOMS: atom_id res chain seq x y z
N MET A 1 -5.81 -9.07 6.12
CA MET A 1 -4.83 -8.14 6.74
C MET A 1 -4.49 -7.05 5.75
N LEU A 2 -4.60 -5.78 6.14
CA LEU A 2 -4.43 -4.62 5.25
C LEU A 2 -2.98 -4.44 4.76
N PHE A 3 -2.01 -4.76 5.61
CA PHE A 3 -0.56 -4.78 5.32
C PHE A 3 0.12 -6.04 5.86
N ALA A 4 1.21 -6.46 5.18
CA ALA A 4 2.13 -7.47 5.70
C ALA A 4 2.70 -7.02 7.06
N LYS A 5 2.95 -7.98 7.96
CA LYS A 5 3.37 -7.69 9.35
C LYS A 5 4.56 -6.73 9.42
N ARG A 6 5.60 -6.95 8.59
CA ARG A 6 6.82 -6.14 8.52
C ARG A 6 6.61 -4.66 8.18
N LEU A 7 5.48 -4.30 7.54
CA LEU A 7 5.21 -2.93 7.11
C LEU A 7 4.40 -2.14 8.14
N ARG A 8 3.87 -2.80 9.17
CA ARG A 8 2.88 -2.18 10.05
C ARG A 8 3.45 -1.09 10.91
N ASP A 9 4.65 -1.31 11.43
CA ASP A 9 5.26 -0.32 12.33
C ASP A 9 5.68 0.92 11.54
N GLY A 10 6.18 0.78 10.31
CA GLY A 10 6.42 1.90 9.41
C GLY A 10 5.15 2.66 9.00
N VAL A 11 4.02 1.96 8.84
CA VAL A 11 2.72 2.64 8.60
C VAL A 11 2.26 3.39 9.85
N ARG A 12 2.34 2.77 11.03
CA ARG A 12 1.95 3.40 12.30
C ARG A 12 2.80 4.61 12.66
N SER A 13 4.09 4.58 12.33
CA SER A 13 5.00 5.70 12.56
C SER A 13 4.83 6.83 11.54
N GLY A 14 4.09 6.61 10.45
CA GLY A 14 3.99 7.54 9.33
C GLY A 14 5.19 7.54 8.39
N GLU A 15 6.16 6.62 8.57
CA GLU A 15 7.27 6.42 7.64
C GLU A 15 6.77 5.88 6.28
N ILE A 16 5.73 5.04 6.30
CA ILE A 16 5.08 4.46 5.12
C ILE A 16 3.68 5.05 5.00
N THR A 17 3.50 5.96 4.04
CA THR A 17 2.22 6.64 3.74
C THR A 17 1.63 6.22 2.40
N CYS A 18 2.23 5.23 1.74
CA CYS A 18 1.74 4.75 0.46
C CYS A 18 1.96 3.24 0.27
N SER A 19 1.22 2.67 -0.67
CA SER A 19 1.35 1.26 -1.03
C SER A 19 1.02 1.01 -2.48
N ILE A 20 1.72 0.02 -3.05
CA ILE A 20 1.45 -0.50 -4.39
C ILE A 20 0.73 -1.85 -4.24
N ARG A 21 -0.35 -2.02 -4.99
CA ARG A 21 -1.22 -3.19 -4.93
C ARG A 21 -1.49 -3.71 -6.34
N ILE A 22 -1.43 -5.03 -6.50
CA ILE A 22 -1.84 -5.69 -7.75
C ILE A 22 -3.19 -6.36 -7.52
N TRP A 23 -4.23 -5.84 -8.17
CA TRP A 23 -5.61 -6.33 -8.04
C TRP A 23 -6.29 -6.41 -9.42
N GLN A 24 -7.42 -7.10 -9.52
CA GLN A 24 -8.27 -7.05 -10.71
C GLN A 24 -9.10 -5.77 -10.78
N ARG A 25 -9.48 -5.24 -9.61
CA ARG A 25 -10.29 -4.02 -9.43
C ARG A 25 -9.90 -3.32 -8.14
N PRO A 26 -10.16 -2.00 -8.02
CA PRO A 26 -10.07 -1.29 -6.74
C PRO A 26 -10.67 -2.08 -5.58
N ARG A 27 -9.89 -2.25 -4.51
CA ARG A 27 -10.36 -2.86 -3.24
C ARG A 27 -10.49 -1.86 -2.11
N VAL A 28 -10.09 -0.62 -2.35
CA VAL A 28 -10.20 0.48 -1.39
C VAL A 28 -10.97 1.65 -1.99
N THR A 29 -11.49 2.51 -1.12
CA THR A 29 -12.26 3.70 -1.46
C THR A 29 -11.60 4.91 -0.82
N VAL A 30 -11.41 5.99 -1.60
CA VAL A 30 -10.89 7.26 -1.09
C VAL A 30 -11.82 7.82 0.00
N GLY A 31 -11.25 8.34 1.08
CA GLY A 31 -11.95 8.83 2.26
C GLY A 31 -12.44 7.75 3.22
N LYS A 32 -12.31 6.45 2.88
CA LYS A 32 -12.76 5.37 3.74
C LYS A 32 -11.69 4.97 4.75
N GLU A 33 -12.14 4.71 5.97
CA GLU A 33 -11.34 4.18 7.08
C GLU A 33 -11.20 2.66 6.99
N TYR A 34 -9.98 2.18 7.27
CA TYR A 34 -9.68 0.76 7.35
C TYR A 34 -8.93 0.45 8.64
N SER A 35 -9.51 -0.43 9.46
CA SER A 35 -8.96 -0.79 10.77
C SER A 35 -7.53 -1.34 10.68
N MET A 36 -6.67 -0.77 11.52
CA MET A 36 -5.28 -1.16 11.71
C MET A 36 -4.89 -0.87 13.17
N PRO A 37 -5.23 -1.76 14.12
CA PRO A 37 -5.04 -1.50 15.54
C PRO A 37 -3.59 -1.06 15.90
N PRO A 38 -3.41 -0.11 16.83
CA PRO A 38 -4.42 0.55 17.67
C PRO A 38 -5.08 1.79 17.02
N GLY A 39 -5.31 1.78 15.71
CA GLY A 39 -6.05 2.83 15.03
C GLY A 39 -6.58 2.37 13.68
N HIS A 40 -6.53 3.26 12.70
CA HIS A 40 -6.96 2.97 11.34
C HIS A 40 -6.12 3.75 10.34
N ILE A 41 -6.23 3.39 9.05
CA ILE A 41 -5.78 4.25 7.97
C ILE A 41 -6.98 4.91 7.29
N VAL A 42 -6.77 6.11 6.75
CA VAL A 42 -7.70 6.78 5.84
C VAL A 42 -7.04 6.83 4.47
N VAL A 43 -7.76 6.39 3.44
CA VAL A 43 -7.23 6.41 2.06
C VAL A 43 -7.39 7.80 1.46
N ASP A 44 -6.29 8.45 1.11
CA ASP A 44 -6.28 9.80 0.53
C ASP A 44 -6.37 9.77 -0.99
N SER A 45 -5.74 8.78 -1.63
CA SER A 45 -5.69 8.66 -3.09
C SER A 45 -5.67 7.20 -3.54
N LEU A 46 -6.28 6.94 -4.71
CA LEU A 46 -6.22 5.66 -5.40
C LEU A 46 -6.07 5.91 -6.91
N MET A 47 -4.91 5.54 -7.45
CA MET A 47 -4.60 5.70 -8.87
C MET A 47 -4.24 4.35 -9.50
N GLY A 48 -4.75 4.07 -10.70
CA GLY A 48 -4.23 2.98 -11.52
C GLY A 48 -2.93 3.40 -12.19
N ILE A 49 -1.88 2.60 -12.05
CA ILE A 49 -0.56 2.85 -12.66
C ILE A 49 -0.13 1.66 -13.52
N GLY A 50 0.86 1.84 -14.38
CA GLY A 50 1.56 0.77 -15.07
C GLY A 50 2.64 0.13 -14.19
N LEU A 51 3.03 -1.11 -14.52
CA LEU A 51 4.13 -1.76 -13.83
C LEU A 51 5.47 -1.04 -14.07
N SER A 52 5.62 -0.41 -15.24
CA SER A 52 6.78 0.43 -15.60
C SER A 52 6.92 1.67 -14.73
N ASP A 53 5.83 2.15 -14.14
CA ASP A 53 5.83 3.32 -13.25
C ASP A 53 6.32 2.97 -11.84
N VAL A 54 6.45 1.66 -11.52
CA VAL A 54 6.97 1.18 -10.23
C VAL A 54 8.50 1.27 -10.24
N THR A 55 9.01 2.45 -9.92
CA THR A 55 10.45 2.70 -9.78
C THR A 55 11.02 2.07 -8.50
N PRO A 56 12.35 1.84 -8.41
CA PRO A 56 13.00 1.39 -7.18
C PRO A 56 12.75 2.32 -5.99
N GLU A 57 12.69 3.62 -6.24
CA GLU A 57 12.39 4.64 -5.23
C GLU A 57 10.95 4.51 -4.73
N LEU A 58 9.98 4.39 -5.64
CA LEU A 58 8.56 4.21 -5.27
C LEU A 58 8.35 2.91 -4.47
N ALA A 59 9.01 1.84 -4.87
CA ALA A 59 8.98 0.57 -4.15
C ALA A 59 9.52 0.72 -2.72
N ARG A 60 10.64 1.44 -2.54
CA ARG A 60 11.23 1.72 -1.22
C ARG A 60 10.35 2.59 -0.35
N ARG A 61 9.80 3.67 -0.90
CA ARG A 61 8.82 4.54 -0.22
C ARG A 61 7.56 3.77 0.23
N SER A 62 7.20 2.72 -0.50
CA SER A 62 6.09 1.81 -0.17
C SER A 62 6.47 0.68 0.82
N GLY A 63 7.71 0.67 1.32
CA GLY A 63 8.22 -0.29 2.30
C GLY A 63 8.81 -1.59 1.73
N PHE A 64 9.11 -1.64 0.43
CA PHE A 64 9.81 -2.78 -0.20
C PHE A 64 11.31 -2.49 -0.33
N MET A 65 12.16 -3.52 -0.40
CA MET A 65 13.61 -3.28 -0.65
C MET A 65 13.89 -2.71 -2.05
N GLY A 66 12.96 -2.93 -2.98
CA GLY A 66 13.01 -2.49 -4.37
C GLY A 66 11.98 -3.25 -5.21
N VAL A 67 12.04 -3.06 -6.54
CA VAL A 67 11.04 -3.62 -7.48
C VAL A 67 10.98 -5.16 -7.41
N VAL A 68 12.11 -5.84 -7.23
CA VAL A 68 12.16 -7.31 -7.14
C VAL A 68 11.44 -7.84 -5.89
N ASP A 69 11.67 -7.23 -4.72
CA ASP A 69 10.98 -7.59 -3.48
C ASP A 69 9.48 -7.26 -3.58
N PHE A 70 9.13 -6.13 -4.19
CA PHE A 70 7.74 -5.79 -4.52
C PHE A 70 7.08 -6.88 -5.38
N LEU A 71 7.66 -7.22 -6.53
CA LEU A 71 7.09 -8.20 -7.46
C LEU A 71 6.91 -9.57 -6.81
N LYS A 72 7.89 -10.00 -5.99
CA LYS A 72 7.81 -11.26 -5.25
C LYS A 72 6.65 -11.32 -4.28
N VAL A 73 6.20 -10.19 -3.72
CA VAL A 73 5.15 -10.12 -2.69
C VAL A 73 3.79 -9.69 -3.27
N ALA A 74 3.79 -8.88 -4.32
CA ALA A 74 2.57 -8.29 -4.87
C ALA A 74 1.98 -9.12 -6.01
N LYS A 75 2.82 -9.85 -6.76
CA LYS A 75 2.38 -10.69 -7.89
C LYS A 75 1.97 -12.08 -7.38
N HIS A 76 0.93 -12.11 -6.55
CA HIS A 76 0.30 -13.34 -6.09
C HIS A 76 -1.18 -13.38 -6.51
N GLY A 77 -1.59 -14.46 -7.16
CA GLY A 77 -2.96 -14.64 -7.65
C GLY A 77 -3.23 -13.98 -9.01
N ALA A 78 -4.50 -13.88 -9.38
CA ALA A 78 -4.96 -13.47 -10.72
C ALA A 78 -5.08 -11.94 -10.91
N GLY A 79 -4.41 -11.14 -10.08
CA GLY A 79 -4.41 -9.68 -10.22
C GLY A 79 -3.50 -9.24 -11.35
N GLU A 80 -3.97 -8.34 -12.21
CA GLU A 80 -3.22 -7.88 -13.39
C GLU A 80 -3.01 -6.37 -13.43
N ARG A 81 -3.81 -5.59 -12.66
CA ARG A 81 -3.74 -4.13 -12.65
C ARG A 81 -3.00 -3.64 -11.41
N VAL A 82 -2.10 -2.68 -11.61
CA VAL A 82 -1.35 -2.05 -10.53
C VAL A 82 -2.08 -0.80 -10.06
N PHE A 83 -2.20 -0.66 -8.75
CA PHE A 83 -2.80 0.49 -8.08
C PHE A 83 -1.81 1.09 -7.11
N PHE A 84 -1.63 2.39 -7.17
CA PHE A 84 -0.94 3.19 -6.17
C PHE A 84 -1.98 3.77 -5.21
N VAL A 85 -1.74 3.59 -3.91
CA VAL A 85 -2.63 4.01 -2.83
C VAL A 85 -1.84 4.89 -1.89
N GLU A 86 -2.33 6.10 -1.65
CA GLU A 86 -1.82 6.98 -0.60
C GLU A 86 -2.81 6.99 0.57
N PHE A 87 -2.27 7.02 1.78
CA PHE A 87 -3.05 6.98 3.00
C PHE A 87 -2.29 7.61 4.15
N GLN A 88 -3.04 7.99 5.16
CA GLN A 88 -2.53 8.42 6.45
C GLN A 88 -2.98 7.44 7.54
N TYR A 89 -2.09 7.20 8.51
CA TYR A 89 -2.45 6.47 9.73
C TYR A 89 -2.98 7.45 10.77
N VAL A 90 -4.09 7.08 11.40
CA VAL A 90 -4.72 7.81 12.49
C VAL A 90 -4.74 6.90 13.71
N ALA A 91 -4.03 7.30 14.77
CA ALA A 91 -4.08 6.60 16.04
C ALA A 91 -5.45 6.88 16.71
N GLU A 92 -6.09 5.83 17.25
CA GLU A 92 -7.22 6.05 18.15
C GLU A 92 -6.69 6.59 19.48
N THR A 93 -7.41 7.57 20.03
CA THR A 93 -7.07 8.26 21.28
C THR A 93 -7.53 7.45 22.50
#